data_AF-A0A957UDS1-F1
#
_entry.id   AF-A0A957UDS1-F1
#
_cell.length_a   1.000
_cell.length_b   1.000
_cell.length_c   1.000
_cell.angle_alpha   90.00
_cell.angle_beta   90.00
_cell.angle_gamma   90.00
#
_symmetry.space_group_name_H-M   'P 1'
#
loop_
_entity.id
_entity.type
_entity.pdbx_description
1 polymer ?
#
loop_
_entity_poly.entity_id
_entity_poly.type
_entity_poly.pdbx_seq_one_letter_code
_entity_poly.pdbx_strand_id
1 'polypeptide(L)'
;TGIDLPGMRYCTDDMIPLRLYWFTDRTPVTDYKTFLHVVTPDDAARVAQVDTMPFDGFNPMTRWEPGELVDYAQEVPLDGVAPGAYTLVLGLYDQETMQNLRVLDSAFVLPGDRVRLADLEIVECGS
;
A
#
# COMPACT_ATOMS: atom_id res chain seq x y z
N THR A 1 -2.35 -2.73 13.26
CA THR A 1 -1.86 -2.53 11.89
C THR A 1 -1.05 -1.27 11.83
N GLY A 2 0.06 -1.25 11.08
CA GLY A 2 0.95 -0.10 10.99
C GLY A 2 1.87 -0.20 9.76
N ILE A 3 2.68 0.84 9.57
CA ILE A 3 3.66 0.92 8.49
C ILE A 3 4.99 1.43 9.04
N ASP A 4 6.08 1.04 8.37
CA ASP A 4 7.37 1.71 8.45
C ASP A 4 7.73 2.22 7.06
N LEU A 5 7.91 3.53 6.95
CA LEU A 5 8.22 4.24 5.72
C LEU A 5 9.42 5.16 6.02
N PRO A 6 10.59 4.95 5.40
CA PRO A 6 11.83 5.61 5.83
C PRO A 6 11.92 7.09 5.44
N GLY A 7 11.04 7.57 4.56
CA GLY A 7 11.03 8.97 4.13
C GLY A 7 9.77 9.36 3.38
N MET A 8 9.66 10.66 3.07
CA MET A 8 8.55 11.22 2.29
C MET A 8 9.04 11.86 0.99
N ARG A 9 10.35 11.81 0.73
CA ARG A 9 10.98 12.41 -0.44
C ARG A 9 11.81 11.35 -1.16
N TYR A 10 11.53 11.17 -2.45
CA TYR A 10 12.15 10.15 -3.30
C TYR A 10 12.56 10.74 -4.65
N CYS A 11 13.53 10.14 -5.31
CA CYS A 11 13.92 10.51 -6.66
C CYS A 11 12.92 9.93 -7.68
N THR A 12 12.82 10.53 -8.86
CA THR A 12 12.24 9.85 -10.02
C THR A 12 12.96 8.53 -10.27
N ASP A 13 12.23 7.49 -10.69
CA ASP A 13 12.77 6.15 -10.95
C ASP A 13 13.34 5.41 -9.72
N ASP A 14 13.16 5.95 -8.49
CA ASP A 14 13.43 5.21 -7.25
C ASP A 14 12.40 4.09 -7.03
N MET A 15 12.70 3.22 -6.07
CA MET A 15 11.71 2.39 -5.41
C MET A 15 11.36 3.03 -4.06
N ILE A 16 10.08 3.12 -3.70
CA ILE A 16 9.65 3.49 -2.35
C ILE A 16 9.65 2.22 -1.49
N PRO A 17 10.63 2.00 -0.59
CA PRO A 17 10.59 0.87 0.32
C PRO A 17 9.64 1.16 1.47
N LEU A 18 8.87 0.16 1.87
CA LEU A 18 8.10 0.20 3.10
C LEU A 18 7.96 -1.20 3.72
N ARG A 19 7.64 -1.22 5.01
CA ARG A 19 7.24 -2.44 5.71
C ARG A 19 5.82 -2.30 6.20
N LEU A 20 4.98 -3.28 5.89
CA LEU A 20 3.61 -3.37 6.35
C LEU A 20 3.55 -4.25 7.58
N TYR A 21 2.78 -3.85 8.58
CA TYR A 21 2.52 -4.62 9.79
C TYR A 21 1.02 -4.86 9.93
N TRP A 22 0.62 -6.11 9.87
CA TRP A 22 -0.77 -6.54 9.97
C TRP A 22 -0.99 -7.27 11.29
N PHE A 23 -2.07 -6.90 11.97
CA PHE A 23 -2.56 -7.64 13.12
C PHE A 23 -3.96 -8.12 12.80
N THR A 24 -4.27 -9.36 13.11
CA THR A 24 -5.60 -9.93 12.90
C THR A 24 -6.15 -10.49 14.21
N ASP A 25 -7.41 -10.19 14.52
CA ASP A 25 -8.11 -10.70 15.70
C ASP A 25 -8.81 -12.05 15.45
N ARG A 26 -8.87 -12.46 14.16
CA ARG A 26 -9.44 -13.71 13.67
C ARG A 26 -8.69 -14.16 12.41
N THR A 27 -8.72 -15.45 12.10
CA THR A 27 -8.21 -15.92 10.80
C THR A 27 -9.07 -15.34 9.66
N PRO A 28 -8.48 -14.60 8.70
CA PRO A 28 -9.15 -14.17 7.48
C PRO A 28 -9.70 -15.35 6.69
N VAL A 29 -10.87 -15.18 6.07
CA VAL A 29 -11.50 -16.22 5.23
C VAL A 29 -11.29 -15.98 3.73
N THR A 30 -10.63 -14.87 3.37
CA THR A 30 -10.36 -14.43 2.01
C THR A 30 -8.89 -14.05 1.91
N ASP A 31 -8.25 -14.46 0.82
CA ASP A 31 -6.89 -14.04 0.47
C ASP A 31 -6.94 -12.75 -0.33
N TYR A 32 -6.89 -11.64 0.39
CA TYR A 32 -6.86 -10.32 -0.23
C TYR A 32 -5.49 -10.01 -0.83
N LYS A 33 -5.49 -9.38 -2.01
CA LYS A 33 -4.33 -8.67 -2.51
C LYS A 33 -4.18 -7.35 -1.79
N THR A 34 -2.94 -7.00 -1.48
CA THR A 34 -2.55 -5.68 -1.02
C THR A 34 -2.17 -4.83 -2.20
N PHE A 35 -2.67 -3.59 -2.26
CA PHE A 35 -2.15 -2.61 -3.18
C PHE A 35 -1.54 -1.41 -2.45
N LEU A 36 -0.47 -0.89 -3.02
CA LEU A 36 0.11 0.39 -2.68
C LEU A 36 0.15 1.22 -3.95
N HIS A 37 -0.60 2.32 -3.97
CA HIS A 37 -0.70 3.20 -5.12
C HIS A 37 -0.11 4.56 -4.78
N VAL A 38 0.60 5.15 -5.73
CA VAL A 38 0.97 6.56 -5.71
C VAL A 38 -0.01 7.29 -6.61
N VAL A 39 -0.76 8.23 -6.03
CA VAL A 39 -1.81 8.99 -6.72
C VAL A 39 -1.51 10.48 -6.68
N THR A 40 -2.08 11.22 -7.63
CA THR A 40 -2.06 12.68 -7.61
C THR A 40 -2.78 13.22 -6.36
N PRO A 41 -2.48 14.44 -5.88
CA PRO A 41 -3.08 14.97 -4.65
C PRO A 41 -4.60 15.11 -4.68
N ASP A 42 -5.18 15.23 -5.88
CA ASP A 42 -6.62 15.25 -6.12
C ASP A 42 -7.23 13.86 -6.35
N ASP A 43 -6.41 12.81 -6.24
CA ASP A 43 -6.78 11.39 -6.46
C ASP A 43 -7.37 11.11 -7.86
N ALA A 44 -7.11 12.00 -8.83
CA ALA A 44 -7.61 11.87 -10.20
C ALA A 44 -6.81 10.87 -11.04
N ALA A 45 -5.53 10.65 -10.72
CA ALA A 45 -4.67 9.73 -11.45
C ALA A 45 -3.77 8.91 -10.52
N ARG A 46 -3.63 7.62 -10.84
CA ARG A 46 -2.64 6.72 -10.26
C ARG A 46 -1.41 6.68 -11.16
N VAL A 47 -0.27 7.15 -10.64
CA VAL A 47 0.98 7.30 -11.42
C VAL A 47 1.96 6.15 -11.21
N ALA A 48 1.89 5.47 -10.07
CA ALA A 48 2.67 4.27 -9.79
C ALA A 48 1.87 3.32 -8.88
N GLN A 49 2.22 2.03 -8.90
CA GLN A 49 1.52 1.01 -8.12
C GLN A 49 2.34 -0.26 -7.94
N VAL A 50 1.99 -1.00 -6.89
CA VAL A 50 2.29 -2.42 -6.75
C VAL A 50 1.08 -3.13 -6.13
N ASP A 51 0.75 -4.31 -6.67
CA ASP A 51 -0.41 -5.12 -6.29
C ASP A 51 0.04 -6.56 -6.05
N THR A 52 0.20 -6.96 -4.80
CA THR A 52 0.81 -8.24 -4.39
C THR A 52 -0.06 -8.99 -3.39
N MET A 53 0.08 -10.31 -3.37
CA MET A 53 -0.36 -11.08 -2.21
C MET A 53 0.68 -10.93 -1.09
N PRO A 54 0.31 -11.03 0.20
CA PRO A 54 1.28 -11.03 1.28
C PRO A 54 2.38 -12.08 1.05
N PHE A 55 3.64 -11.68 1.24
CA PHE A 55 4.81 -12.50 0.93
C PHE A 55 4.77 -13.11 -0.48
N ASP A 56 4.31 -12.36 -1.48
CA ASP A 56 4.16 -12.82 -2.87
C ASP A 56 3.35 -14.13 -3.01
N GLY A 57 2.43 -14.37 -2.06
CA GLY A 57 1.58 -15.56 -2.01
C GLY A 57 2.15 -16.74 -1.23
N PHE A 58 3.35 -16.63 -0.65
CA PHE A 58 3.93 -17.70 0.18
C PHE A 58 3.28 -17.78 1.58
N ASN A 59 2.72 -16.67 2.07
CA ASN A 59 1.96 -16.63 3.33
C ASN A 59 0.58 -15.96 3.12
N PRO A 60 -0.37 -16.65 2.45
CA PRO A 60 -1.72 -16.13 2.23
C PRO A 60 -2.44 -15.78 3.53
N MET A 61 -3.31 -14.77 3.50
CA MET A 61 -3.99 -14.25 4.70
C MET A 61 -4.84 -15.30 5.40
N THR A 62 -5.39 -16.27 4.67
CA THR A 62 -6.15 -17.40 5.22
C THR A 62 -5.35 -18.32 6.13
N ARG A 63 -4.01 -18.18 6.17
CA ARG A 63 -3.15 -18.90 7.13
C ARG A 63 -2.86 -18.12 8.41
N TRP A 64 -3.21 -16.84 8.47
CA TRP A 64 -2.88 -16.02 9.62
C TRP A 64 -3.72 -16.44 10.84
N GLU A 65 -3.08 -16.54 11.99
CA GLU A 65 -3.72 -16.93 13.24
C GLU A 65 -4.23 -15.70 14.03
N PRO A 66 -5.30 -15.85 14.83
CA PRO A 66 -5.75 -14.78 15.72
C PRO A 66 -4.64 -14.34 16.67
N GLY A 67 -4.38 -13.04 16.74
CA GLY A 67 -3.30 -12.46 17.57
C GLY A 67 -1.92 -12.46 16.90
N GLU A 68 -1.80 -13.00 15.68
CA GLU A 68 -0.55 -12.98 14.92
C GLU A 68 -0.25 -11.55 14.44
N LEU A 69 1.01 -11.13 14.61
CA LEU A 69 1.58 -9.97 13.96
C LEU A 69 2.33 -10.46 12.72
N VAL A 70 1.82 -10.12 11.54
CA VAL A 70 2.41 -10.47 10.26
C VAL A 70 3.01 -9.22 9.63
N ASP A 71 4.30 -9.25 9.30
CA ASP A 71 4.96 -8.10 8.69
C ASP A 71 5.86 -8.48 7.51
N TYR A 72 5.82 -7.67 6.45
CA TYR A 72 6.60 -7.92 5.24
C TYR A 72 6.96 -6.61 4.54
N ALA A 73 8.06 -6.66 3.80
CA ALA A 73 8.53 -5.54 2.99
C ALA A 73 7.78 -5.49 1.65
N GLN A 74 7.59 -4.28 1.14
CA GLN A 74 7.07 -3.98 -0.19
C GLN A 74 7.83 -2.80 -0.77
N GLU A 75 7.86 -2.72 -2.09
CA GLU A 75 8.49 -1.62 -2.81
C GLU A 75 7.56 -1.14 -3.91
N VAL A 76 7.38 0.18 -4.01
CA VAL A 76 6.58 0.80 -5.09
C VAL A 76 7.54 1.42 -6.12
N PRO A 77 7.57 0.93 -7.36
CA PRO A 77 8.42 1.51 -8.41
C PRO A 77 7.92 2.89 -8.85
N LEU A 78 8.83 3.86 -8.96
CA LEU A 78 8.56 5.22 -9.46
C LEU A 78 9.06 5.44 -10.89
N ASP A 79 9.27 4.36 -11.66
CA ASP A 79 9.70 4.42 -13.06
C ASP A 79 8.78 5.33 -13.89
N GLY A 80 9.34 6.40 -14.47
CA GLY A 80 8.62 7.35 -15.30
C GLY A 80 7.63 8.26 -14.55
N VAL A 81 7.66 8.27 -13.22
CA VAL A 81 6.87 9.22 -12.42
C VAL A 81 7.54 10.60 -12.47
N ALA A 82 6.78 11.61 -12.89
CA ALA A 82 7.28 12.98 -12.96
C ALA A 82 7.55 13.57 -11.55
N PRO A 83 8.43 14.57 -11.42
CA PRO A 83 8.58 15.31 -10.19
C PRO A 83 7.27 16.00 -9.77
N GLY A 84 6.96 16.00 -8.47
CA GLY A 84 5.75 16.61 -7.95
C GLY A 84 5.35 16.12 -6.56
N ALA A 85 4.22 16.63 -6.09
CA ALA A 85 3.57 16.16 -4.86
C ALA A 85 2.59 15.03 -5.19
N TYR A 86 2.60 13.99 -4.36
CA TYR A 86 1.77 12.80 -4.53
C TYR A 86 1.26 12.29 -3.19
N THR A 87 0.37 11.30 -3.23
CA THR A 87 -0.14 10.62 -2.04
C THR A 87 0.09 9.13 -2.17
N LEU A 88 0.68 8.50 -1.14
CA LEU A 88 0.77 7.05 -1.02
C LEU A 88 -0.51 6.53 -0.35
N VAL A 89 -1.18 5.58 -1.01
CA VAL A 89 -2.41 4.97 -0.51
C VAL A 89 -2.29 3.45 -0.45
N LEU A 90 -2.89 2.86 0.57
CA LEU A 90 -2.95 1.42 0.82
C LEU A 90 -4.38 0.93 0.73
N GLY A 91 -4.57 -0.28 0.23
CA GLY A 91 -5.81 -1.00 0.41
C GLY A 91 -5.64 -2.50 0.21
N LEU A 92 -6.74 -3.20 0.48
CA LEU A 92 -6.87 -4.63 0.30
C LEU A 92 -8.05 -4.88 -0.62
N TYR A 93 -7.94 -5.83 -1.55
CA TYR A 93 -9.05 -6.20 -2.42
C TYR A 93 -9.09 -7.70 -2.70
N ASP A 94 -10.30 -8.18 -2.91
CA ASP A 94 -10.53 -9.54 -3.35
C ASP A 94 -10.30 -9.60 -4.86
N GLN A 95 -9.36 -10.42 -5.31
CA GLN A 95 -8.99 -10.53 -6.72
C GLN A 95 -10.11 -11.13 -7.58
N GLU A 96 -11.02 -11.93 -7.02
CA GLU A 96 -12.13 -12.52 -7.76
C GLU A 96 -13.24 -11.51 -8.02
N THR A 97 -13.58 -10.72 -7.00
CA THR A 97 -14.68 -9.75 -7.08
C THR A 97 -14.24 -8.33 -7.47
N MET A 98 -12.94 -8.06 -7.40
CA MET A 98 -12.33 -6.74 -7.54
C MET A 98 -12.87 -5.70 -6.54
N GLN A 99 -13.39 -6.17 -5.41
CA GLN A 99 -13.93 -5.31 -4.36
C GLN A 99 -12.89 -5.06 -3.27
N ASN A 100 -12.77 -3.79 -2.87
CA ASN A 100 -11.91 -3.43 -1.76
C ASN A 100 -12.52 -3.90 -0.44
N LEU A 101 -11.66 -4.39 0.47
CA LEU A 101 -12.04 -4.71 1.83
C LEU A 101 -12.39 -3.41 2.55
N ARG A 102 -13.59 -3.39 3.14
CA ARG A 102 -14.10 -2.23 3.85
C ARG A 102 -13.19 -1.79 4.99
N VAL A 103 -12.86 -0.50 5.04
CA VAL A 103 -12.14 0.08 6.17
C VAL A 103 -13.14 0.51 7.24
N LEU A 104 -13.04 -0.08 8.44
CA LEU A 104 -13.99 0.18 9.52
C LEU A 104 -13.58 1.35 10.41
N ASP A 105 -12.28 1.52 10.63
CA ASP A 105 -11.75 2.54 11.54
C ASP A 105 -10.42 3.10 11.03
N SER A 106 -10.45 4.35 10.55
CA SER A 106 -9.27 5.17 10.25
C SER A 106 -9.71 6.62 10.04
N ALA A 107 -8.91 7.57 10.54
CA ALA A 107 -9.11 9.00 10.29
C ALA A 107 -8.70 9.42 8.85
N PHE A 108 -8.08 8.51 8.10
CA PHE A 108 -7.45 8.78 6.80
C PHE A 108 -8.04 7.94 5.66
N VAL A 109 -9.32 7.55 5.79
CA VAL A 109 -10.03 6.81 4.75
C VAL A 109 -10.33 7.73 3.56
N LEU A 110 -10.02 7.23 2.37
CA LEU A 110 -10.37 7.81 1.09
C LEU A 110 -11.54 7.04 0.45
N PRO A 111 -12.25 7.62 -0.54
CA PRO A 111 -13.26 6.89 -1.30
C PRO A 111 -12.74 5.55 -1.85
N GLY A 112 -13.62 4.55 -1.79
CA GLY A 112 -13.30 3.19 -2.22
C GLY A 112 -12.48 2.39 -1.21
N ASP A 113 -12.65 2.62 0.10
CA ASP A 113 -12.03 1.81 1.16
C ASP A 113 -10.50 1.75 1.06
N ARG A 114 -9.90 2.90 0.76
CA ARG A 114 -8.45 3.11 0.71
C ARG A 114 -8.01 3.90 1.92
N VAL A 115 -6.79 3.67 2.38
CA VAL A 115 -6.19 4.42 3.50
C VAL A 115 -5.04 5.24 2.97
N ARG A 116 -5.05 6.55 3.21
CA ARG A 116 -3.90 7.41 2.96
C ARG A 116 -2.79 7.10 3.98
N LEU A 117 -1.60 6.77 3.49
CA LEU A 117 -0.43 6.46 4.30
C LEU A 117 0.45 7.70 4.54
N ALA A 118 0.79 8.42 3.47
CA ALA A 118 1.67 9.58 3.52
C ALA A 118 1.48 10.48 2.30
N ASP A 119 1.84 11.75 2.46
CA ASP A 119 2.06 12.65 1.33
C ASP A 119 3.54 12.54 0.93
N LEU A 120 3.80 12.49 -0.38
CA LEU A 120 5.11 12.26 -0.95
C LEU A 120 5.56 13.46 -1.79
N GLU A 121 6.87 13.69 -1.84
CA GLU A 121 7.53 14.59 -2.77
C GLU A 121 8.48 13.77 -3.66
N ILE A 122 8.19 13.71 -4.94
CA ILE A 122 9.06 13.06 -5.94
C ILE A 122 9.83 14.15 -6.66
N VAL A 123 11.15 13.97 -6.78
CA VAL A 123 12.05 14.98 -7.36
C VAL A 123 13.00 14.38 -8.38
N GLU A 124 13.46 15.19 -9.33
CA GLU A 124 14.63 14.83 -10.11
C GLU A 124 15.86 14.88 -9.21
N CYS A 125 16.51 13.73 -9.04
CA CYS A 125 17.82 13.67 -8.43
C CYS A 125 18.87 13.78 -9.52
N GLY A 126 19.77 14.75 -9.38
CA GLY A 126 20.94 14.83 -10.25
C GLY A 126 21.76 13.55 -10.17
N SER A 127 22.28 13.11 -11.31
CA SER A 127 23.27 12.03 -11.39
C SER A 127 24.61 12.46 -10.83
#